data_AF-A0A7C2J0W8-F1
#
_entry.id   AF-A0A7C2J0W8-F1
#
_cell.length_a   1.000
_cell.length_b   1.000
_cell.length_c   1.000
_cell.angle_alpha   90.00
_cell.angle_beta   90.00
_cell.angle_gamma   90.00
#
_symmetry.space_group_name_H-M   'P 1'
#
loop_
_entity.id
_entity.type
_entity.pdbx_description
1 polymer ?
#
loop_
_entity_poly.entity_id
_entity_poly.type
_entity_poly.pdbx_seq_one_letter_code
_entity_poly.pdbx_strand_id
1 'polypeptide(L)'
;VASVGVIGWRVYFHESEVDKGIASLKQAYSARRPLEARLTEFDYAPHPKERGGPGRDESIARDHASRILRDVVMKDESDAAARHGLGLLSLSERRFDEAIRELEEALRLDPSSVRILSDLGAAYFERGKGEDSSKGLEDYQTSLQHLDRALQLDGSRLEALFNRGLLHAEMKEWEKAEQDFKRYLELERDSRWAEEARAQLRRIEEQKTRGSHGPGRLLTPVVCRQFDPTLIRLWRA
;
A
#
# COMPACT_ATOMS: atom_id res chain seq x y z
N VAL A 1 26.18 -25.56 38.01
CA VAL A 1 24.89 -24.81 38.00
C VAL A 1 24.76 -23.86 36.78
N ALA A 2 25.80 -23.63 35.98
CA ALA A 2 25.73 -22.71 34.82
C ALA A 2 25.13 -23.29 33.52
N SER A 3 24.92 -24.61 33.42
CA SER A 3 24.52 -25.26 32.16
C SER A 3 23.01 -25.21 31.87
N VAL A 4 22.17 -25.09 32.92
CA VAL A 4 20.71 -25.00 32.75
C VAL A 4 20.28 -23.63 32.22
N GLY A 5 21.02 -22.57 32.55
CA GLY A 5 20.76 -21.21 32.06
C GLY A 5 20.98 -21.04 30.56
N VAL A 6 22.00 -21.69 29.97
CA VAL A 6 22.30 -21.61 28.53
C VAL A 6 21.29 -22.40 27.69
N ILE A 7 20.77 -23.52 28.21
CA ILE A 7 19.75 -24.32 27.52
C ILE A 7 18.40 -23.59 27.55
N GLY A 8 18.02 -23.01 28.70
CA GLY A 8 16.83 -22.16 28.80
C GLY A 8 16.90 -20.91 27.92
N TRP A 9 18.09 -20.29 27.80
CA TRP A 9 18.31 -19.14 26.92
C TRP A 9 18.25 -19.52 25.43
N ARG A 10 18.79 -20.67 25.02
CA ARG A 10 18.71 -21.18 23.63
C ARG A 10 17.30 -21.55 23.19
N VAL A 11 16.47 -22.09 24.08
CA VAL A 11 15.07 -22.43 23.80
C VAL A 11 14.20 -21.17 23.71
N TYR A 12 14.54 -20.12 24.48
CA TYR A 12 13.81 -18.86 24.48
C TYR A 12 14.03 -18.00 23.22
N PHE A 13 15.14 -18.21 22.49
CA PHE A 13 15.50 -17.44 21.29
C PHE A 13 15.54 -18.29 20.01
N HIS A 14 14.76 -19.36 19.91
CA HIS A 14 14.60 -20.04 18.62
C HIS A 14 13.60 -19.25 17.75
N GLU A 15 14.10 -18.48 16.79
CA GLU A 15 13.26 -17.87 15.75
C GLU A 15 12.45 -18.95 15.06
N SER A 16 11.14 -18.71 14.88
CA SER A 16 10.26 -19.62 14.16
C SER A 16 10.77 -19.78 12.73
N GLU A 17 10.54 -20.95 12.11
CA GLU A 17 10.82 -21.13 10.69
C GLU A 17 10.03 -20.10 9.85
N VAL A 18 8.82 -19.73 10.29
CA VAL A 18 8.04 -18.66 9.66
C VAL A 18 8.81 -17.34 9.68
N ASP A 19 9.38 -16.95 10.83
CA ASP A 19 10.13 -15.69 10.97
C ASP A 19 11.35 -15.66 10.03
N LYS A 20 12.04 -16.79 9.86
CA LYS A 20 13.17 -16.92 8.92
C LYS A 20 12.71 -16.78 7.46
N GLY A 21 11.54 -17.35 7.14
CA GLY A 21 10.89 -17.19 5.84
C GLY A 21 10.55 -15.72 5.55
N ILE A 22 9.91 -15.04 6.51
CA ILE A 22 9.57 -13.62 6.42
C ILE A 22 10.82 -12.75 6.34
N ALA A 23 11.86 -13.02 7.14
CA ALA A 23 13.12 -12.27 7.08
C ALA A 23 13.77 -12.38 5.68
N SER A 24 13.75 -13.58 5.09
CA SER A 24 14.23 -13.80 3.71
C SER A 24 13.38 -13.01 2.69
N LEU A 25 12.07 -12.92 2.92
CA LEU A 25 11.16 -12.13 2.09
C LEU A 25 11.44 -10.62 2.21
N LYS A 26 11.65 -10.10 3.42
CA LYS A 26 12.05 -8.70 3.65
C LYS A 26 13.36 -8.38 2.94
N GLN A 27 14.35 -9.29 3.01
CA GLN A 27 15.61 -9.13 2.30
C GLN A 27 15.39 -9.03 0.79
N ALA A 28 14.53 -9.88 0.21
CA ALA A 28 14.24 -9.91 -1.22
C ALA A 28 13.66 -8.61 -1.77
N TYR A 29 13.01 -7.81 -0.92
CA TYR A 29 12.32 -6.57 -1.32
C TYR A 29 12.80 -5.33 -0.55
N SER A 30 13.96 -5.42 0.08
CA SER A 30 14.56 -4.33 0.87
C SER A 30 15.03 -3.14 0.02
N ALA A 31 15.48 -3.40 -1.22
CA ALA A 31 15.94 -2.36 -2.13
C ALA A 31 14.81 -1.73 -2.95
N ARG A 32 13.78 -2.51 -3.26
CA ARG A 32 12.61 -2.09 -4.03
C ARG A 32 11.41 -2.96 -3.70
N ARG A 33 10.24 -2.34 -3.60
CA ARG A 33 8.99 -3.05 -3.35
C ARG A 33 8.28 -3.41 -4.67
N PRO A 34 7.52 -4.51 -4.72
CA PRO A 34 6.88 -4.99 -5.95
C PRO A 34 5.57 -4.28 -6.28
N LEU A 35 4.89 -3.75 -5.26
CA LEU A 35 3.52 -3.23 -5.32
C LEU A 35 3.47 -1.77 -4.87
N GLU A 36 2.40 -1.06 -5.22
CA GLU A 36 2.16 0.28 -4.68
C GLU A 36 1.62 0.20 -3.26
N ALA A 37 0.77 -0.79 -3.00
CA ALA A 37 0.23 -1.11 -1.69
C ALA A 37 1.34 -1.40 -0.66
N ARG A 38 1.05 -1.05 0.60
CA ARG A 38 1.90 -1.31 1.76
C ARG A 38 1.52 -2.66 2.38
N LEU A 39 2.51 -3.52 2.58
CA LEU A 39 2.36 -4.86 3.15
C LEU A 39 2.87 -4.92 4.58
N THR A 40 2.23 -5.72 5.45
CA THR A 40 2.45 -5.63 6.90
C THR A 40 3.83 -6.01 7.40
N GLU A 41 4.55 -6.94 6.74
CA GLU A 41 5.90 -7.36 7.18
C GLU A 41 7.04 -6.55 6.54
N PHE A 42 6.74 -5.67 5.59
CA PHE A 42 7.76 -5.06 4.73
C PHE A 42 8.16 -3.68 5.25
N ASP A 43 9.46 -3.45 5.33
CA ASP A 43 9.99 -2.11 5.56
C ASP A 43 9.78 -1.25 4.31
N TYR A 44 9.98 0.07 4.44
CA TYR A 44 9.92 0.93 3.28
C TYR A 44 10.98 0.55 2.24
N ALA A 45 10.53 0.36 1.00
CA ALA A 45 11.38 0.38 -0.17
C ALA A 45 10.70 1.20 -1.28
N PRO A 46 11.48 1.91 -2.12
CA PRO A 46 10.92 2.69 -3.21
C PRO A 46 10.22 1.78 -4.21
N HIS A 47 9.07 2.23 -4.72
CA HIS A 47 8.39 1.55 -5.82
C HIS A 47 9.10 1.89 -7.15
N PRO A 48 9.61 0.89 -7.90
CA PRO A 48 10.44 1.14 -9.08
C PRO A 48 9.61 1.77 -10.21
N LYS A 49 10.15 2.83 -10.83
CA LYS A 49 9.55 3.47 -12.02
C LYS A 49 10.02 2.86 -13.34
N GLU A 50 11.06 2.04 -13.30
CA GLU A 50 11.80 1.56 -14.47
C GLU A 50 11.64 0.05 -14.65
N ARG A 51 11.78 -0.39 -15.91
CA ARG A 51 11.64 -1.78 -16.32
C ARG A 51 12.94 -2.52 -16.01
N GLY A 52 12.97 -3.27 -14.91
CA GLY A 52 14.07 -4.16 -14.55
C GLY A 52 13.58 -5.28 -13.66
N GLY A 53 13.88 -6.54 -14.02
CA GLY A 53 13.54 -7.70 -13.20
C GLY A 53 14.29 -7.71 -11.86
N PRO A 54 13.89 -8.58 -10.91
CA PRO A 54 14.58 -8.71 -9.62
C PRO A 54 16.08 -9.00 -9.82
N GLY A 55 16.91 -8.48 -8.91
CA GLY A 55 18.33 -8.77 -8.87
C GLY A 55 18.56 -10.24 -8.54
N ARG A 56 19.78 -10.73 -8.77
CA ARG A 56 20.15 -12.11 -8.43
C ARG A 56 19.93 -12.38 -6.94
N ASP A 57 20.40 -11.50 -6.08
CA ASP A 57 20.32 -11.67 -4.62
C ASP A 57 18.86 -11.60 -4.13
N GLU A 58 18.07 -10.69 -4.71
CA GLU A 58 16.62 -10.60 -4.44
C GLU A 58 15.91 -11.90 -4.81
N SER A 59 16.30 -12.53 -5.92
CA SER A 59 15.72 -13.80 -6.37
C SER A 59 16.12 -14.96 -5.46
N ILE A 60 17.38 -15.03 -5.04
CA ILE A 60 17.86 -16.04 -4.09
C ILE A 60 17.11 -15.92 -2.76
N ALA A 61 16.96 -14.71 -2.23
CA ALA A 61 16.25 -14.48 -0.98
C ALA A 61 14.76 -14.84 -1.07
N ARG A 62 14.12 -14.56 -2.21
CA ARG A 62 12.72 -14.94 -2.47
C ARG A 62 12.55 -16.46 -2.55
N ASP A 63 13.42 -17.14 -3.29
CA ASP A 63 13.39 -18.60 -3.42
C ASP A 63 13.61 -19.27 -2.05
N HIS A 64 14.50 -18.70 -1.24
CA HIS A 64 14.73 -19.14 0.13
C HIS A 64 13.48 -18.97 1.01
N ALA A 65 12.81 -17.82 0.95
CA ALA A 65 11.54 -17.56 1.65
C ALA A 65 10.46 -18.57 1.22
N SER A 66 10.31 -18.77 -0.09
CA SER A 66 9.34 -19.70 -0.69
C SER A 66 9.52 -21.12 -0.17
N ARG A 67 10.77 -21.62 -0.13
CA ARG A 67 11.08 -22.95 0.37
C ARG A 67 10.69 -23.11 1.84
N ILE A 68 11.05 -22.15 2.68
CA ILE A 68 10.78 -22.22 4.12
C ILE A 68 9.28 -22.18 4.40
N LEU A 69 8.58 -21.18 3.87
CA LEU A 69 7.16 -20.98 4.15
C LEU A 69 6.31 -22.16 3.65
N ARG A 70 6.65 -22.72 2.47
CA ARG A 70 5.98 -23.92 1.96
C ARG A 70 6.27 -25.14 2.82
N ASP A 71 7.49 -25.32 3.31
CA ASP A 71 7.83 -26.44 4.20
C ASP A 71 7.07 -26.37 5.53
N VAL A 72 6.86 -25.17 6.09
CA VAL A 72 6.04 -25.01 7.30
C VAL A 72 4.58 -25.38 7.02
N VAL A 73 3.97 -24.84 5.97
CA VAL A 73 2.57 -25.16 5.61
C VAL A 73 2.38 -26.65 5.27
N MET A 74 3.38 -27.29 4.65
CA MET A 74 3.35 -28.73 4.38
C MET A 74 3.38 -29.59 5.67
N LYS A 75 4.00 -29.09 6.74
CA LYS A 75 4.07 -29.77 8.04
C LYS A 75 2.86 -29.47 8.91
N ASP A 76 2.35 -28.26 8.83
CA ASP A 76 1.16 -27.78 9.54
C ASP A 76 0.35 -26.86 8.63
N GLU A 77 -0.70 -27.43 8.03
CA GLU A 77 -1.59 -26.69 7.13
C GLU A 77 -2.42 -25.62 7.87
N SER A 78 -2.48 -25.70 9.20
CA SER A 78 -3.24 -24.82 10.10
C SER A 78 -2.41 -23.69 10.71
N ASP A 79 -1.14 -23.55 10.32
CA ASP A 79 -0.30 -22.42 10.71
C ASP A 79 -0.72 -21.14 9.95
N ALA A 80 -1.51 -20.30 10.63
CA ALA A 80 -2.01 -19.04 10.08
C ALA A 80 -0.89 -18.08 9.65
N ALA A 81 0.22 -18.06 10.39
CA ALA A 81 1.34 -17.15 10.11
C ALA A 81 2.12 -17.60 8.87
N ALA A 82 2.32 -18.92 8.70
CA ALA A 82 2.94 -19.48 7.51
C ALA A 82 2.09 -19.25 6.26
N ARG A 83 0.76 -19.47 6.36
CA ARG A 83 -0.22 -19.15 5.30
C ARG A 83 -0.20 -17.66 4.94
N HIS A 84 -0.19 -16.78 5.95
CA HIS A 84 -0.05 -15.34 5.74
C HIS A 84 1.25 -14.99 5.00
N GLY A 85 2.37 -15.61 5.39
CA GLY A 85 3.65 -15.48 4.70
C GLY A 85 3.62 -15.93 3.23
N LEU A 86 2.97 -17.06 2.92
CA LEU A 86 2.77 -17.50 1.52
C LEU A 86 1.89 -16.53 0.73
N GLY A 87 0.89 -15.93 1.38
CA GLY A 87 0.08 -14.86 0.83
C GLY A 87 0.92 -13.64 0.45
N LEU A 88 1.77 -13.17 1.38
CA LEU A 88 2.70 -12.06 1.15
C LEU A 88 3.71 -12.36 0.03
N LEU A 89 4.26 -13.57 0.00
CA LEU A 89 5.16 -14.01 -1.07
C LEU A 89 4.43 -13.98 -2.43
N SER A 90 3.23 -14.55 -2.50
CA SER A 90 2.44 -14.57 -3.74
C SER A 90 2.05 -13.17 -4.20
N LEU A 91 1.72 -12.26 -3.27
CA LEU A 91 1.50 -10.83 -3.56
C LEU A 91 2.75 -10.20 -4.16
N SER A 92 3.89 -10.45 -3.54
CA SER A 92 5.18 -9.89 -3.96
C SER A 92 5.63 -10.39 -5.36
N GLU A 93 5.05 -11.50 -5.83
CA GLU A 93 5.22 -12.07 -7.16
C GLU A 93 4.07 -11.72 -8.12
N ARG A 94 3.11 -10.91 -7.66
CA ARG A 94 1.89 -10.52 -8.40
C ARG A 94 1.00 -11.70 -8.79
N ARG A 95 1.10 -12.82 -8.07
CA ARG A 95 0.22 -14.00 -8.19
C ARG A 95 -1.01 -13.78 -7.32
N PHE A 96 -1.88 -12.85 -7.72
CA PHE A 96 -2.95 -12.34 -6.87
C PHE A 96 -3.99 -13.40 -6.46
N ASP A 97 -4.37 -14.31 -7.34
CA ASP A 97 -5.32 -15.37 -7.01
C ASP A 97 -4.76 -16.35 -5.97
N GLU A 98 -3.47 -16.68 -6.07
CA GLU A 98 -2.80 -17.52 -5.07
C GLU A 98 -2.66 -16.79 -3.74
N ALA A 99 -2.29 -15.51 -3.78
CA ALA A 99 -2.22 -14.68 -2.59
C ALA A 99 -3.54 -14.62 -1.84
N ILE A 100 -4.64 -14.34 -2.55
CA ILE A 100 -5.97 -14.24 -1.95
C ILE A 100 -6.35 -15.56 -1.28
N ARG A 101 -6.15 -16.70 -1.94
CA ARG A 101 -6.43 -18.01 -1.34
C ARG A 101 -5.65 -18.28 -0.06
N GLU A 102 -4.34 -18.03 -0.06
CA GLU A 102 -3.53 -18.26 1.14
C GLU A 102 -3.88 -17.30 2.27
N LEU A 103 -4.20 -16.04 1.95
CA LEU A 103 -4.62 -15.05 2.93
C LEU A 103 -6.03 -15.29 3.48
N GLU A 104 -6.98 -15.75 2.65
CA GLU A 104 -8.31 -16.16 3.10
C GLU A 104 -8.22 -17.35 4.05
N GLU A 105 -7.36 -18.31 3.76
CA GLU A 105 -7.11 -19.45 4.65
C GLU A 105 -6.43 -19.01 5.94
N ALA A 106 -5.45 -18.11 5.87
CA ALA A 106 -4.84 -17.50 7.05
C ALA A 106 -5.88 -16.77 7.91
N LEU A 107 -6.80 -16.01 7.28
CA LEU A 107 -7.88 -15.31 7.98
C LEU A 107 -8.88 -16.29 8.58
N ARG A 108 -9.14 -17.43 7.93
CA ARG A 108 -10.01 -18.48 8.49
C ARG A 108 -9.44 -19.05 9.80
N LEU A 109 -8.11 -19.16 9.87
CA LEU A 109 -7.37 -19.64 11.04
C LEU A 109 -7.23 -18.56 12.14
N ASP A 110 -7.08 -17.28 11.76
CA ASP A 110 -7.12 -16.13 12.67
C ASP A 110 -8.09 -15.03 12.18
N PRO A 111 -9.40 -15.13 12.50
CA PRO A 111 -10.45 -14.26 11.97
C PRO A 111 -10.40 -12.80 12.41
N SER A 112 -9.57 -12.49 13.40
CA SER A 112 -9.39 -11.14 13.97
C SER A 112 -8.06 -10.50 13.60
N SER A 113 -7.26 -11.16 12.77
CA SER A 113 -5.97 -10.64 12.35
C SER A 113 -6.11 -9.39 11.50
N VAL A 114 -5.87 -8.24 12.12
CA VAL A 114 -5.79 -6.95 11.43
C VAL A 114 -4.72 -6.97 10.34
N ARG A 115 -3.63 -7.74 10.56
CA ARG A 115 -2.53 -7.85 9.59
C ARG A 115 -3.03 -8.52 8.30
N ILE A 116 -3.64 -9.70 8.43
CA ILE A 116 -4.15 -10.47 7.29
C ILE A 116 -5.26 -9.70 6.57
N LEU A 117 -6.16 -9.04 7.30
CA LEU A 117 -7.19 -8.18 6.69
C LEU A 117 -6.58 -7.03 5.87
N SER A 118 -5.52 -6.39 6.38
CA SER A 118 -4.84 -5.31 5.65
C SER A 118 -4.19 -5.80 4.36
N ASP A 119 -3.57 -6.98 4.41
CA ASP A 119 -2.90 -7.59 3.25
C ASP A 119 -3.89 -8.21 2.24
N LEU A 120 -5.05 -8.72 2.69
CA LEU A 120 -6.18 -9.08 1.81
C LEU A 120 -6.71 -7.86 1.07
N GLY A 121 -6.91 -6.76 1.80
CA GLY A 121 -7.28 -5.48 1.21
C GLY A 121 -6.30 -5.07 0.11
N ALA A 122 -5.00 -5.16 0.38
CA ALA A 122 -3.95 -4.90 -0.62
C ALA A 122 -4.04 -5.86 -1.82
N ALA A 123 -4.28 -7.16 -1.59
CA ALA A 123 -4.35 -8.17 -2.64
C ALA A 123 -5.48 -7.93 -3.63
N TYR A 124 -6.68 -7.68 -3.13
CA TYR A 124 -7.83 -7.34 -3.97
C TYR A 124 -7.63 -6.01 -4.69
N PHE A 125 -7.07 -4.99 -4.03
CA PHE A 125 -6.77 -3.70 -4.67
C PHE A 125 -5.80 -3.86 -5.85
N GLU A 126 -4.68 -4.56 -5.65
CA GLU A 126 -3.67 -4.74 -6.69
C GLU A 126 -4.15 -5.64 -7.84
N ARG A 127 -5.02 -6.62 -7.56
CA ARG A 127 -5.68 -7.42 -8.61
C ARG A 127 -6.66 -6.58 -9.41
N GLY A 128 -7.52 -5.82 -8.74
CA GLY A 128 -8.52 -4.96 -9.38
C GLY A 128 -7.91 -3.89 -10.28
N LYS A 129 -6.75 -3.34 -9.89
CA LYS A 129 -6.00 -2.36 -10.69
C LYS A 129 -5.51 -2.91 -12.03
N GLY A 130 -5.28 -4.22 -12.14
CA GLY A 130 -4.88 -4.88 -13.38
C GLY A 130 -6.03 -5.22 -14.31
N GLU A 131 -7.28 -5.05 -13.86
CA GLU A 131 -8.47 -5.64 -14.48
C GLU A 131 -9.51 -4.54 -14.78
N ASP A 132 -9.55 -4.05 -16.03
CA ASP A 132 -10.50 -3.00 -16.47
C ASP A 132 -11.88 -3.58 -16.83
N SER A 133 -12.42 -4.41 -15.93
CA SER A 133 -13.69 -5.11 -16.10
C SER A 133 -14.56 -5.05 -14.83
N SER A 134 -15.77 -5.62 -14.88
CA SER A 134 -16.66 -5.69 -13.71
C SER A 134 -15.99 -6.37 -12.51
N LYS A 135 -15.09 -7.32 -12.77
CA LYS A 135 -14.31 -8.00 -11.73
C LYS A 135 -13.38 -7.06 -10.98
N GLY A 136 -12.78 -6.07 -11.65
CA GLY A 136 -11.94 -5.08 -11.00
C GLY A 136 -12.73 -4.23 -10.00
N LEU A 137 -13.98 -3.88 -10.34
CA LEU A 137 -14.88 -3.16 -9.42
C LEU A 137 -15.31 -4.02 -8.23
N GLU A 138 -15.59 -5.30 -8.44
CA GLU A 138 -15.89 -6.26 -7.36
C GLU A 138 -14.68 -6.44 -6.41
N ASP A 139 -13.47 -6.49 -6.98
CA ASP A 139 -12.23 -6.55 -6.21
C ASP A 139 -12.02 -5.27 -5.39
N TYR A 140 -12.28 -4.08 -5.95
CA TYR A 140 -12.22 -2.83 -5.18
C TYR A 140 -13.22 -2.79 -4.03
N GLN A 141 -14.44 -3.28 -4.23
CA GLN A 141 -15.43 -3.38 -3.16
C GLN A 141 -14.97 -4.35 -2.06
N THR A 142 -14.44 -5.50 -2.44
CA THR A 142 -13.93 -6.52 -1.51
C THR A 142 -12.70 -5.99 -0.75
N SER A 143 -11.81 -5.29 -1.44
CA SER A 143 -10.67 -4.59 -0.83
C SER A 143 -11.15 -3.61 0.24
N LEU A 144 -12.12 -2.75 -0.08
CA LEU A 144 -12.67 -1.78 0.86
C LEU A 144 -13.25 -2.45 2.11
N GLN A 145 -13.99 -3.56 1.95
CA GLN A 145 -14.56 -4.31 3.07
C GLN A 145 -13.49 -4.84 4.03
N HIS A 146 -12.40 -5.42 3.50
CA HIS A 146 -11.32 -5.93 4.35
C HIS A 146 -10.56 -4.80 5.05
N LEU A 147 -10.29 -3.69 4.35
CA LEU A 147 -9.61 -2.52 4.93
C LEU A 147 -10.47 -1.84 6.00
N ASP A 148 -11.76 -1.68 5.76
CA ASP A 148 -12.70 -1.15 6.75
C ASP A 148 -12.77 -2.04 7.97
N ARG A 149 -12.83 -3.37 7.80
CA ARG A 149 -12.81 -4.30 8.93
C ARG A 149 -11.50 -4.24 9.71
N ALA A 150 -10.36 -4.11 9.02
CA ALA A 150 -9.06 -3.91 9.68
C ALA A 150 -9.07 -2.64 10.55
N LEU A 151 -9.60 -1.53 10.01
CA LEU A 151 -9.66 -0.24 10.70
C LEU A 151 -10.73 -0.16 11.79
N GLN A 152 -11.77 -1.00 11.72
CA GLN A 152 -12.72 -1.17 12.82
C GLN A 152 -12.08 -1.90 14.01
N LEU A 153 -11.23 -2.89 13.75
CA LEU A 153 -10.50 -3.64 14.79
C LEU A 153 -9.33 -2.83 15.36
N ASP A 154 -8.61 -2.10 14.50
CA ASP A 154 -7.49 -1.25 14.86
C ASP A 154 -7.46 -0.03 13.94
N GLY A 155 -8.08 1.06 14.40
CA GLY A 155 -8.14 2.33 13.68
C GLY A 155 -6.80 3.06 13.56
N SER A 156 -5.71 2.48 14.08
CA SER A 156 -4.35 2.99 13.95
C SER A 156 -3.48 2.17 12.98
N ARG A 157 -4.06 1.17 12.31
CA ARG A 157 -3.33 0.33 11.36
C ARG A 157 -2.85 1.13 10.14
N LEU A 158 -1.56 1.42 10.10
CA LEU A 158 -0.93 2.25 9.07
C LEU A 158 -1.09 1.65 7.66
N GLU A 159 -0.89 0.35 7.50
CA GLU A 159 -1.05 -0.36 6.23
C GLU A 159 -2.48 -0.20 5.68
N ALA A 160 -3.48 -0.40 6.54
CA ALA A 160 -4.87 -0.32 6.14
C ALA A 160 -5.27 1.13 5.77
N LEU A 161 -4.85 2.13 6.55
CA LEU A 161 -5.09 3.55 6.22
C LEU A 161 -4.45 3.92 4.87
N PHE A 162 -3.19 3.52 4.66
CA PHE A 162 -2.47 3.85 3.44
C PHE A 162 -3.11 3.17 2.22
N ASN A 163 -3.41 1.87 2.32
CA ASN A 163 -4.01 1.10 1.23
C ASN A 163 -5.43 1.55 0.92
N ARG A 164 -6.24 1.92 1.93
CA ARG A 164 -7.58 2.47 1.70
C ARG A 164 -7.53 3.86 1.05
N GLY A 165 -6.55 4.68 1.43
CA GLY A 165 -6.27 5.94 0.76
C GLY A 165 -5.90 5.76 -0.73
N LEU A 166 -5.06 4.77 -1.05
CA LEU A 166 -4.73 4.41 -2.45
C LEU A 166 -5.97 3.93 -3.20
N LEU A 167 -6.76 3.04 -2.61
CA LEU A 167 -7.99 2.51 -3.19
C LEU A 167 -9.00 3.63 -3.50
N HIS A 168 -9.26 4.52 -2.55
CA HIS A 168 -10.14 5.68 -2.78
C HIS A 168 -9.61 6.59 -3.87
N ALA A 169 -8.28 6.81 -3.94
CA ALA A 169 -7.69 7.60 -5.01
C ALA A 169 -7.85 6.95 -6.39
N GLU A 170 -7.69 5.63 -6.48
CA GLU A 170 -7.90 4.85 -7.72
C GLU A 170 -9.37 4.93 -8.17
N MET A 171 -10.31 4.84 -7.23
CA MET A 171 -11.74 5.04 -7.47
C MET A 171 -12.15 6.51 -7.67
N LYS A 172 -11.19 7.46 -7.64
CA LYS A 172 -11.39 8.92 -7.75
C LYS A 172 -12.27 9.53 -6.66
N GLU A 173 -12.37 8.87 -5.51
CA GLU A 173 -13.03 9.36 -4.30
C GLU A 173 -12.07 10.26 -3.51
N TRP A 174 -11.71 11.39 -4.12
CA TRP A 174 -10.64 12.29 -3.68
C TRP A 174 -10.75 12.73 -2.22
N GLU A 175 -11.95 13.08 -1.77
CA GLU A 175 -12.19 13.53 -0.39
C GLU A 175 -11.90 12.43 0.63
N LYS A 176 -12.29 11.18 0.34
CA LYS A 176 -12.04 10.04 1.24
C LYS A 176 -10.56 9.66 1.24
N ALA A 177 -9.93 9.64 0.07
CA ALA A 177 -8.49 9.41 -0.04
C ALA A 177 -7.68 10.45 0.76
N GLU A 178 -8.08 11.73 0.65
CA GLU A 178 -7.47 12.83 1.40
C GLU A 178 -7.60 12.63 2.91
N GLN A 179 -8.78 12.21 3.38
CA GLN A 179 -9.03 11.89 4.79
C GLN A 179 -8.11 10.78 5.31
N ASP A 180 -7.97 9.69 4.55
CA ASP A 180 -7.15 8.55 4.95
C ASP A 180 -5.66 8.89 5.00
N PHE A 181 -5.14 9.59 3.99
CA PHE A 181 -3.73 10.02 4.02
C PHE A 181 -3.46 11.06 5.12
N LYS A 182 -4.40 11.96 5.41
CA LYS A 182 -4.28 12.87 6.56
C LYS A 182 -4.25 12.11 7.87
N ARG A 183 -5.16 11.14 8.04
CA ARG A 183 -5.20 10.30 9.24
C ARG A 183 -3.92 9.47 9.40
N TYR A 184 -3.41 8.91 8.32
CA TYR A 184 -2.10 8.25 8.29
C TYR A 184 -1.00 9.18 8.80
N LEU A 185 -0.94 10.41 8.28
CA LEU A 185 0.07 11.39 8.63
C LEU A 185 -0.09 11.95 10.06
N GLU A 186 -1.25 11.83 10.70
CA GLU A 186 -1.37 12.12 12.12
C GLU A 186 -0.65 11.07 12.99
N LEU A 187 -0.67 9.81 12.56
CA LEU A 187 -0.07 8.68 13.28
C LEU A 187 1.41 8.51 12.96
N GLU A 188 1.80 8.66 11.70
CA GLU A 188 3.18 8.51 11.23
C GLU A 188 3.59 9.71 10.36
N ARG A 189 4.41 10.60 10.96
CA ARG A 189 4.84 11.86 10.33
C ARG A 189 6.21 11.76 9.67
N ASP A 190 7.11 11.00 10.26
CA ASP A 190 8.54 11.06 9.97
C ASP A 190 9.05 9.72 9.46
N SER A 191 8.44 9.27 8.36
CA SER A 191 8.85 8.07 7.64
C SER A 191 8.89 8.32 6.14
N ARG A 192 9.56 7.42 5.41
CA ARG A 192 9.53 7.42 3.93
C ARG A 192 8.13 7.14 3.38
N TRP A 193 7.33 6.33 4.07
CA TRP A 193 5.92 6.16 3.73
C TRP A 193 5.10 7.44 3.93
N ALA A 194 5.42 8.24 4.96
CA ALA A 194 4.80 9.55 5.17
C ALA A 194 5.16 10.54 4.03
N GLU A 195 6.38 10.48 3.49
CA GLU A 195 6.75 11.25 2.28
C GLU A 195 5.88 10.86 1.08
N GLU A 196 5.59 9.57 0.90
CA GLU A 196 4.67 9.09 -0.14
C GLU A 196 3.21 9.50 0.10
N ALA A 197 2.71 9.40 1.33
CA ALA A 197 1.37 9.86 1.66
C ALA A 197 1.19 11.36 1.34
N ARG A 198 2.20 12.19 1.66
CA ARG A 198 2.22 13.62 1.26
C ARG A 198 2.25 13.80 -0.26
N ALA A 199 2.96 12.93 -0.98
CA ALA A 199 2.97 12.97 -2.45
C ALA A 199 1.59 12.62 -3.03
N GLN A 200 0.87 11.66 -2.46
CA GLN A 200 -0.49 11.34 -2.86
C GLN A 200 -1.45 12.51 -2.59
N LEU A 201 -1.36 13.16 -1.42
CA LEU A 201 -2.15 14.35 -1.12
C LEU A 201 -1.96 15.47 -2.15
N ARG A 202 -0.71 15.76 -2.54
CA ARG A 202 -0.43 16.77 -3.59
C ARG A 202 -1.07 16.39 -4.92
N ARG A 203 -1.00 15.11 -5.32
CA ARG A 203 -1.66 14.63 -6.55
C ARG A 203 -3.16 14.79 -6.49
N ILE A 204 -3.77 14.47 -5.35
CA ILE A 204 -5.22 14.64 -5.13
C ILE A 204 -5.62 16.11 -5.29
N GLU A 205 -4.88 17.04 -4.67
CA GLU A 205 -5.11 18.48 -4.80
C GLU A 205 -5.00 18.96 -6.25
N GLU A 206 -4.00 18.49 -6.99
CA GLU A 206 -3.84 18.77 -8.42
C GLU A 206 -5.02 18.25 -9.26
N GLN A 207 -5.56 17.06 -8.97
CA GLN A 207 -6.71 16.52 -9.70
C GLN A 207 -8.00 17.30 -9.39
N LYS A 208 -8.22 17.66 -8.13
CA LYS A 208 -9.37 18.48 -7.72
C LYS A 208 -9.35 19.86 -8.39
N THR A 209 -8.18 20.50 -8.44
CA THR A 209 -8.01 21.80 -9.12
C THR A 209 -8.15 21.69 -10.63
N ARG A 210 -7.67 20.62 -11.27
CA ARG A 210 -7.91 20.38 -12.71
C ARG A 210 -9.39 20.17 -13.02
N GLY A 211 -10.09 19.39 -12.20
CA GLY A 211 -11.53 19.17 -12.32
C GLY A 211 -12.36 20.45 -12.13
N SER A 212 -11.91 21.37 -11.28
CA SER A 212 -12.59 22.66 -11.07
C SER A 212 -12.33 23.68 -12.18
N HIS A 213 -11.29 23.51 -13.00
CA HIS A 213 -10.89 24.39 -14.10
C HIS A 213 -11.15 23.81 -15.50
N GLY A 214 -12.06 22.82 -15.64
CA GLY A 214 -12.52 22.34 -16.95
C GLY A 214 -12.98 23.49 -17.87
N PRO A 215 -12.98 23.31 -19.21
CA PRO A 215 -13.16 24.38 -20.19
C PRO A 215 -14.57 24.97 -20.14
N GLY A 216 -14.80 25.88 -19.21
CA GLY A 216 -16.11 26.45 -18.93
C GLY A 216 -16.13 27.53 -17.83
N ARG A 217 -15.00 27.87 -17.22
CA ARG A 217 -14.89 29.03 -16.33
C ARG A 217 -13.77 29.96 -16.76
N LEU A 218 -13.93 30.53 -17.95
CA LEU A 218 -13.46 31.90 -18.18
C LEU A 218 -14.41 32.84 -17.44
N LEU A 219 -14.17 33.03 -16.15
CA LEU A 219 -14.67 34.23 -15.47
C LEU A 219 -13.76 35.39 -15.86
N THR A 220 -14.03 35.98 -17.02
CA THR A 220 -13.79 37.41 -17.25
C THR A 220 -15.16 38.10 -17.26
N PRO A 221 -15.30 39.35 -16.79
CA PRO A 221 -14.35 40.43 -16.97
C PRO A 221 -13.90 41.08 -15.66
N VAL A 222 -12.58 41.19 -15.45
CA VAL A 222 -12.05 42.31 -14.68
C VAL A 222 -12.32 43.55 -15.53
N VAL A 223 -13.29 44.32 -15.07
CA VAL A 223 -13.59 45.68 -15.53
C VAL A 223 -12.34 46.53 -15.33
N CYS A 224 -11.52 46.69 -16.37
CA CYS A 224 -10.59 47.81 -16.43
C CYS A 224 -11.40 49.08 -16.68
N ARG A 225 -11.61 49.83 -15.60
CA ARG A 225 -12.14 51.19 -15.64
C ARG A 225 -11.23 52.08 -16.51
N GLN A 226 -11.89 52.81 -17.42
CA GLN A 226 -11.62 54.19 -17.84
C GLN A 226 -10.15 54.64 -17.87
N PHE A 227 -9.60 54.76 -19.09
CA PHE A 227 -8.69 55.85 -19.43
C PHE A 227 -9.18 56.48 -20.73
N ASP A 228 -9.73 57.69 -20.60
CA ASP A 228 -10.11 58.59 -21.69
C ASP A 228 -8.96 59.60 -21.88
N PRO A 229 -8.28 59.62 -23.04
CA PRO A 229 -7.33 60.66 -23.39
C PRO A 229 -7.90 61.60 -24.46
N THR A 230 -9.06 62.22 -24.24
CA THR A 230 -9.51 63.40 -25.02
C THR A 230 -8.75 64.70 -24.70
N LEU A 231 -7.61 64.62 -24.00
CA LEU A 231 -6.78 65.78 -23.69
C LEU A 231 -5.32 65.51 -24.06
N ILE A 232 -4.93 65.83 -25.31
CA ILE A 232 -3.83 66.75 -25.62
C ILE A 232 -3.98 67.20 -27.08
N ARG A 233 -4.22 68.50 -27.19
CA ARG A 233 -4.33 69.29 -28.41
C ARG A 233 -2.95 69.49 -29.07
N LEU A 234 -2.99 69.65 -30.40
CA LEU A 234 -2.12 70.52 -31.22
C LEU A 234 -0.61 70.27 -31.16
N TRP A 235 0.03 69.97 -32.30
CA TRP A 235 1.07 70.82 -32.91
C TRP A 235 1.44 70.31 -34.32
N ARG A 236 1.41 71.27 -35.25
CA ARG A 236 1.76 71.29 -36.69
C ARG A 236 3.04 70.53 -37.10
N ALA A 237 3.03 69.90 -38.28
CA ALA A 237 3.66 70.37 -39.53
C ALA A 237 3.22 69.48 -40.70
#